data_AF-A0A507DXS3-F1
#
_entry.id   AF-A0A507DXS3-F1
#
_cell.length_a   1.000
_cell.length_b   1.000
_cell.length_c   1.000
_cell.angle_alpha   90.00
_cell.angle_beta   90.00
_cell.angle_gamma   90.00
#
_symmetry.space_group_name_H-M   'P 1'
#
loop_
_entity.id
_entity.type
_entity.pdbx_description
1 polymer ?
#
loop_
_entity_poly.entity_id
_entity_poly.type
_entity_poly.pdbx_seq_one_letter_code
_entity_poly.pdbx_strand_id
1 'polypeptide(L)'
;MSVAAAAEKIRRTGLQRDVSDLYRALLRAVRKKPEESRAHFYHHIKSQFRRDAAAVSPRDISTIEYMLRRGRRQLEMLQNEAVVDVGQR
;
A
#
# COMPACT_ATOMS: atom_id res chain seq x y z
N MET A 1 -21.83 9.71 -31.06
CA MET A 1 -22.26 8.45 -30.40
C MET A 1 -21.57 8.36 -29.05
N SER A 2 -22.40 8.30 -27.99
CA SER A 2 -22.22 8.09 -26.54
C SER A 2 -20.86 8.29 -25.85
N VAL A 3 -20.93 9.16 -24.84
CA VAL A 3 -20.01 9.38 -23.72
C VAL A 3 -20.05 8.18 -22.76
N ALA A 4 -18.93 7.94 -22.08
CA ALA A 4 -18.81 7.24 -20.81
C ALA A 4 -19.34 5.79 -20.75
N ALA A 5 -18.44 4.83 -21.00
CA ALA A 5 -18.42 3.64 -20.15
C ALA A 5 -18.06 4.12 -18.73
N ALA A 6 -19.08 4.50 -17.96
CA ALA A 6 -18.95 4.71 -16.54
C ALA A 6 -18.21 3.50 -15.98
N ALA A 7 -17.03 3.72 -15.39
CA ALA A 7 -16.20 2.68 -14.83
C ALA A 7 -17.08 1.78 -13.96
N GLU A 8 -17.38 0.58 -14.46
CA GLU A 8 -18.20 -0.37 -13.74
C GLU A 8 -17.56 -0.56 -12.37
N LYS A 9 -18.32 -0.32 -11.31
CA LYS A 9 -17.81 -0.31 -9.94
C LYS A 9 -17.38 -1.74 -9.61
N ILE A 10 -16.12 -2.07 -9.91
CA ILE A 10 -15.54 -3.38 -9.67
C ILE A 10 -15.82 -3.72 -8.20
N ARG A 11 -16.64 -4.75 -7.98
CA ARG A 11 -16.99 -5.22 -6.65
C ARG A 11 -15.75 -5.86 -6.04
N ARG A 12 -15.03 -5.07 -5.25
CA ARG A 12 -13.89 -5.55 -4.46
C ARG A 12 -14.39 -6.35 -3.26
N THR A 13 -13.78 -7.51 -3.01
CA THR A 13 -13.96 -8.26 -1.77
C THR A 13 -13.54 -7.41 -0.56
N GLY A 14 -13.99 -7.77 0.64
CA GLY A 14 -13.57 -7.07 1.88
C GLY A 14 -12.04 -7.00 1.98
N LEU A 15 -11.37 -8.13 1.74
CA LEU A 15 -9.91 -8.22 1.77
C LEU A 15 -9.21 -7.33 0.73
N GLN A 16 -9.75 -7.25 -0.50
CA GLN A 16 -9.20 -6.36 -1.53
C GLN A 16 -9.36 -4.87 -1.17
N ARG A 17 -10.43 -4.51 -0.44
CA ARG A 17 -10.61 -3.15 0.09
C ARG A 17 -9.57 -2.88 1.16
N ASP A 18 -9.39 -3.79 2.12
CA ASP A 18 -8.39 -3.66 3.18
C ASP A 18 -6.97 -3.47 2.62
N VAL A 19 -6.59 -4.23 1.58
CA VAL A 19 -5.30 -4.06 0.90
C VAL A 19 -5.19 -2.67 0.27
N SER A 20 -6.25 -2.21 -0.39
CA SER A 20 -6.27 -0.87 -1.02
C SER A 20 -6.19 0.25 0.01
N ASP A 21 -6.87 0.10 1.14
CA ASP A 21 -6.94 1.11 2.19
C ASP A 21 -5.64 1.19 2.97
N LEU A 22 -5.01 0.04 3.25
CA LEU A 22 -3.67 -0.01 3.80
C LEU A 22 -2.65 0.69 2.89
N TYR A 23 -2.66 0.39 1.58
CA TYR A 23 -1.77 1.03 0.62
C TYR A 23 -1.94 2.56 0.64
N ARG A 24 -3.18 3.06 0.59
CA ARG A 24 -3.46 4.50 0.66
C ARG A 24 -3.04 5.11 1.99
N ALA A 25 -3.25 4.41 3.11
CA ALA A 25 -2.86 4.88 4.43
C ALA A 25 -1.33 5.04 4.54
N LEU A 26 -0.57 4.07 4.04
CA LEU A 26 0.90 4.15 3.96
C LEU A 26 1.34 5.37 3.15
N LEU A 27 0.79 5.57 1.94
CA LEU A 27 1.14 6.74 1.12
C LEU A 27 0.78 8.08 1.79
N ARG A 28 -0.32 8.13 2.55
CA ARG A 28 -0.68 9.33 3.34
C ARG A 28 0.28 9.57 4.50
N ALA A 29 0.75 8.52 5.17
CA ALA A 29 1.75 8.65 6.23
C ALA A 29 3.07 9.20 5.68
N VAL A 30 3.49 8.78 4.47
CA VAL A 30 4.69 9.32 3.80
C VAL A 30 4.60 10.82 3.56
N ARG A 31 3.41 11.38 3.28
CA ARG A 31 3.24 12.84 3.12
C ARG A 31 3.64 13.65 4.36
N LYS A 32 3.68 13.03 5.54
CA LYS A 32 4.11 13.65 6.79
C LYS A 32 5.63 13.58 7.02
N LYS A 33 6.38 12.88 6.15
CA LYS A 33 7.84 12.75 6.24
C LYS A 33 8.57 13.94 5.63
N PRO A 34 9.86 14.17 5.95
CA PRO A 34 10.70 15.19 5.32
C PRO A 34 10.67 15.08 3.80
N GLU A 35 10.63 16.21 3.11
CA GLU A 35 10.43 16.23 1.65
C GLU A 35 11.52 15.48 0.90
N GLU A 36 12.79 15.60 1.34
CA GLU A 36 13.93 14.91 0.75
C GLU A 36 13.80 13.38 0.72
N SER A 37 13.15 12.77 1.73
CA SER A 37 13.08 11.31 1.87
C SER A 37 11.77 10.70 1.38
N ARG A 38 10.74 11.51 1.09
CA ARG A 38 9.43 11.03 0.60
C ARG A 38 9.55 10.13 -0.62
N ALA A 39 10.42 10.50 -1.56
CA ALA A 39 10.64 9.74 -2.78
C ALA A 39 11.10 8.30 -2.49
N HIS A 40 11.98 8.11 -1.51
CA HIS A 40 12.49 6.80 -1.10
C HIS A 40 11.36 5.94 -0.55
N PHE A 41 10.56 6.49 0.36
CA PHE A 41 9.40 5.80 0.93
C PHE A 41 8.39 5.40 -0.13
N TYR A 42 8.04 6.31 -1.05
CA TYR A 42 7.08 6.01 -2.12
C TYR A 42 7.59 4.91 -3.03
N HIS A 43 8.86 4.96 -3.43
CA HIS A 43 9.48 3.91 -4.23
C HIS A 43 9.47 2.57 -3.50
N HIS A 44 9.88 2.55 -2.23
CA HIS A 44 9.89 1.35 -1.39
C HIS A 44 8.50 0.72 -1.31
N ILE A 45 7.47 1.47 -0.90
CA ILE A 45 6.10 0.97 -0.74
C ILE A 45 5.53 0.50 -2.08
N LYS A 46 5.70 1.27 -3.17
CA LYS A 46 5.22 0.88 -4.50
C LYS A 46 5.88 -0.41 -4.97
N SER A 47 7.19 -0.52 -4.82
CA SER A 47 7.94 -1.70 -5.26
C SER A 47 7.54 -2.94 -4.45
N GLN A 48 7.35 -2.79 -3.13
CA GLN A 48 6.87 -3.86 -2.25
C GLN A 48 5.50 -4.37 -2.69
N PHE A 49 4.50 -3.49 -2.80
CA PHE A 49 3.15 -3.89 -3.21
C PHE A 49 3.10 -4.52 -4.61
N ARG A 50 3.93 -4.04 -5.55
CA ARG A 50 4.04 -4.65 -6.89
C ARG A 50 4.64 -6.04 -6.85
N ARG A 51 5.72 -6.25 -6.08
CA ARG A 51 6.33 -7.58 -5.90
C ARG A 51 5.36 -8.55 -5.24
N ASP A 52 4.71 -8.10 -4.17
CA ASP A 52 3.74 -8.89 -3.41
C ASP A 52 2.54 -9.30 -4.27
N ALA A 53 1.99 -8.37 -5.07
CA ALA A 53 0.89 -8.66 -5.99
C ALA A 53 1.26 -9.62 -7.13
N ALA A 54 2.54 -9.68 -7.52
CA ALA A 54 3.03 -10.63 -8.52
C ALA A 54 3.32 -12.02 -7.92
N ALA A 55 3.70 -12.08 -6.64
CA ALA A 55 4.10 -13.31 -5.97
C ALA A 55 2.95 -14.07 -5.30
N VAL A 56 1.89 -13.37 -4.87
CA VAL A 56 0.82 -13.95 -4.06
C VAL A 56 -0.47 -14.10 -4.86
N SER A 57 -0.98 -15.32 -4.92
CA SER A 57 -2.27 -15.61 -5.55
C SER A 57 -3.41 -14.89 -4.80
N PRO A 58 -4.38 -14.26 -5.50
CA PRO A 58 -5.56 -13.69 -4.87
C PRO A 58 -6.42 -14.68 -4.08
N ARG A 59 -6.20 -15.99 -4.27
CA ARG A 59 -6.89 -17.07 -3.54
C ARG A 59 -6.17 -17.48 -2.26
N ASP A 60 -4.92 -17.05 -2.05
CA ASP A 60 -4.17 -17.32 -0.83
C ASP A 60 -4.53 -16.29 0.25
N ILE A 61 -5.73 -16.47 0.81
CA ILE A 61 -6.32 -15.55 1.79
C ILE A 61 -5.44 -15.45 3.04
N SER A 62 -4.92 -16.57 3.54
CA SER A 62 -4.09 -16.62 4.74
C SER A 62 -2.81 -15.81 4.61
N THR A 63 -2.13 -15.90 3.45
CA THR A 63 -0.93 -15.09 3.19
C THR A 63 -1.28 -13.62 3.08
N ILE A 64 -2.37 -13.26 2.38
CA ILE A 64 -2.80 -11.86 2.25
C ILE A 64 -3.15 -11.26 3.63
N GLU A 65 -3.84 -11.99 4.50
CA GLU A 65 -4.14 -11.54 5.85
C GLU A 65 -2.87 -11.34 6.69
N TYR A 66 -1.90 -12.24 6.58
CA TYR A 66 -0.60 -12.08 7.24
C TYR A 66 0.11 -10.80 6.75
N MET A 67 0.10 -10.55 5.44
CA MET A 67 0.70 -9.36 4.84
C MET A 67 -0.01 -8.08 5.27
N LEU A 68 -1.35 -8.10 5.39
CA LEU A 68 -2.13 -7.00 5.95
C LEU A 68 -1.73 -6.71 7.40
N ARG A 69 -1.60 -7.74 8.25
CA ARG A 69 -1.13 -7.56 9.64
C ARG A 69 0.29 -6.97 9.68
N ARG A 70 1.19 -7.47 8.84
CA ARG A 70 2.56 -6.94 8.73
C ARG A 70 2.59 -5.49 8.26
N GLY A 71 1.82 -5.16 7.23
CA GLY A 71 1.78 -3.80 6.68
C GLY A 71 1.09 -2.79 7.62
N ARG A 72 0.14 -3.22 8.46
CA ARG A 72 -0.41 -2.38 9.54
C ARG A 72 0.68 -1.98 10.56
N ARG A 73 1.55 -2.91 10.96
CA ARG A 73 2.73 -2.58 11.78
C ARG A 73 3.70 -1.63 11.07
N GLN A 74 3.91 -1.81 9.77
CA GLN A 74 4.70 -0.87 8.96
C GLN A 74 4.07 0.54 8.94
N LEU A 75 2.75 0.64 8.88
CA LEU A 75 2.03 1.91 8.96
C LEU A 75 2.23 2.59 10.33
N GLU A 76 2.11 1.85 11.43
CA GLU A 76 2.37 2.35 12.78
C GLU A 76 3.79 2.90 12.90
N MET A 77 4.79 2.18 12.36
CA MET A 77 6.17 2.65 12.30
C MET A 77 6.31 3.94 11.47
N LEU A 78 5.68 4.01 10.30
CA LEU A 78 5.71 5.22 9.47
C LEU A 78 5.00 6.40 10.12
N GLN A 79 4.05 6.17 11.01
CA GLN A 79 3.41 7.26 11.76
C GLN A 79 4.29 7.82 12.88
N ASN A 80 5.32 7.08 13.32
CA ASN A 80 6.31 7.58 14.26
C ASN A 80 7.22 8.62 13.59
N GLU A 81 7.33 9.81 14.19
CA GLU A 81 8.11 10.94 13.68
C GLU A 81 9.63 10.68 13.65
N ALA A 82 10.13 9.80 14.52
CA ALA A 82 11.55 9.41 14.54
C ALA A 82 12.00 8.65 13.28
N VAL A 83 11.06 8.07 12.52
CA VAL A 83 11.36 7.40 11.25
C VAL A 83 11.44 8.44 10.15
N VAL A 84 12.65 8.83 9.75
CA VAL A 84 12.87 9.92 8.78
C VAL A 84 13.27 9.45 7.38
N ASP A 85 13.77 8.22 7.20
CA ASP A 85 14.10 7.63 5.89
C ASP A 85 14.03 6.09 5.93
N VAL A 86 13.93 5.44 4.77
CA VAL A 86 14.02 3.97 4.56
C VAL A 86 15.29 3.52 3.84
N GLY A 87 16.14 4.45 3.39
CA GLY A 87 17.35 4.16 2.65
C GLY A 87 17.08 3.60 1.25
N GLN A 88 18.00 3.85 0.31
CA GLN A 88 17.96 3.26 -1.02
C GLN A 88 18.90 2.06 -1.04
N ARG A 89 18.36 0.84 -0.97
CA ARG A 89 19.06 -0.37 -1.41
C ARG A 89 18.46 -0.83 -2.73
#